data_AF-F9WJF5-F1
#
_entry.id   AF-F9WJF5-F1
#
_cell.length_a   1.000
_cell.length_b   1.000
_cell.length_c   1.000
_cell.angle_alpha   90.00
_cell.angle_beta   90.00
_cell.angle_gamma   90.00
#
_symmetry.space_group_name_H-M   'P 1'
#
loop_
_entity.id
_entity.type
_entity.pdbx_description
1 polymer ?
#
loop_
_entity_poly.entity_id
_entity_poly.type
_entity_poly.pdbx_seq_one_letter_code
_entity_poly.pdbx_strand_id
1 'polypeptide(L)'
;MENDTLNSPRTSPVTMETTVEAILERARDDWGAVPAATFFSIYPVHRYVVVPNSPLTMQQYWKDWRRFVPDSVRRKCFQYRLRLMSALMRRHLDQDMARLRAAKVVTLEEWQREGGRVEIGPMARALLTEALLHAVLPSSPS
;
A
#
# COMPACT_ATOMS: atom_id res chain seq x y z
N MET A 1 -37.71 7.45 7.74
CA MET A 1 -36.56 7.22 8.65
C MET A 1 -35.35 7.09 7.75
N GLU A 2 -34.70 8.21 7.50
CA GLU A 2 -33.37 8.27 6.92
C GLU A 2 -32.36 8.11 8.06
N ASN A 3 -31.34 7.28 7.87
CA ASN A 3 -29.97 7.40 8.38
C ASN A 3 -29.26 6.06 8.25
N ASP A 4 -28.34 5.96 7.28
CA ASP A 4 -26.95 5.55 7.50
C ASP A 4 -26.27 5.31 6.15
N THR A 5 -26.09 6.41 5.41
CA THR A 5 -25.19 6.44 4.26
C THR A 5 -23.75 6.48 4.78
N LEU A 6 -23.09 5.32 4.77
CA LEU A 6 -21.69 5.13 4.39
C LEU A 6 -20.74 6.32 4.64
N ASN A 7 -20.41 6.57 5.91
CA ASN A 7 -19.23 7.35 6.28
C ASN A 7 -17.98 6.45 6.26
N SER A 8 -17.52 6.11 5.07
CA SER A 8 -16.08 5.91 4.83
C SER A 8 -15.54 7.26 4.34
N PRO A 9 -14.38 7.73 4.82
CA PRO A 9 -13.85 9.03 4.43
C PRO A 9 -13.70 9.05 2.91
N ARG A 10 -14.30 10.06 2.26
CA ARG A 10 -14.28 10.31 0.81
C ARG A 10 -12.86 10.16 0.28
N THR A 11 -12.52 8.98 -0.21
CA THR A 11 -11.36 8.80 -1.06
C THR A 11 -11.82 9.20 -2.44
N SER A 12 -11.39 10.36 -2.90
CA SER A 12 -11.55 10.75 -4.30
C SER A 12 -11.11 9.58 -5.18
N PRO A 13 -11.89 9.23 -6.22
CA PRO A 13 -11.51 8.15 -7.12
C PRO A 13 -10.11 8.43 -7.67
N VAL A 14 -9.29 7.39 -7.74
CA VAL A 14 -7.93 7.49 -8.30
C VAL A 14 -8.07 7.70 -9.80
N THR A 15 -7.51 8.80 -10.30
CA THR A 15 -7.51 9.19 -11.71
C THR A 15 -6.07 9.39 -12.21
N MET A 16 -5.89 9.54 -13.53
CA MET A 16 -4.56 9.80 -14.12
C MET A 16 -3.91 11.10 -13.62
N GLU A 17 -4.71 12.07 -13.16
CA GLU A 17 -4.26 13.33 -12.56
C GLU A 17 -3.91 13.20 -11.07
N THR A 18 -4.22 12.06 -10.45
CA THR A 18 -3.88 11.82 -9.04
C THR A 18 -2.36 11.87 -8.88
N THR A 19 -1.91 12.60 -7.86
CA THR A 19 -0.47 12.75 -7.62
C THR A 19 0.13 11.48 -7.04
N VAL A 20 1.32 11.13 -7.50
CA VAL A 20 2.07 9.97 -6.98
C VAL A 20 2.38 10.15 -5.49
N GLU A 21 2.63 11.40 -5.07
CA GLU A 21 2.88 11.73 -3.67
C GLU A 21 1.66 11.44 -2.81
N ALA A 22 0.45 11.87 -3.19
CA ALA A 22 -0.74 11.62 -2.38
C ALA A 22 -0.98 10.10 -2.17
N ILE A 23 -0.69 9.29 -3.18
CA ILE A 23 -0.78 7.82 -3.09
C ILE A 23 0.23 7.29 -2.06
N LEU A 24 1.49 7.71 -2.16
CA LEU A 24 2.56 7.21 -1.28
C LEU A 24 2.44 7.76 0.15
N GLU A 25 2.08 9.03 0.33
CA GLU A 25 1.82 9.64 1.64
C GLU A 25 0.69 8.94 2.36
N ARG A 26 -0.41 8.64 1.65
CA ARG A 26 -1.52 7.88 2.23
C ARG A 26 -1.06 6.50 2.72
N ALA A 27 -0.26 5.78 1.94
CA ALA A 27 0.27 4.48 2.37
C ALA A 27 1.28 4.58 3.51
N ARG A 28 2.06 5.66 3.57
CA ARG A 28 2.99 5.95 4.68
C ARG A 28 2.21 6.19 5.97
N ASP A 29 1.20 7.03 5.91
CA ASP A 29 0.47 7.52 7.08
C ASP A 29 -0.55 6.48 7.55
N ASP A 30 -1.28 5.88 6.62
CA ASP A 30 -2.20 4.76 6.83
C ASP A 30 -1.72 3.47 6.13
N TRP A 31 -0.62 2.93 6.66
CA TRP A 31 -0.14 1.61 6.23
C TRP A 31 -1.14 0.48 6.49
N GLY A 32 -2.16 0.71 7.31
CA GLY A 32 -3.23 -0.25 7.59
C GLY A 32 -4.10 -0.53 6.36
N ALA A 33 -4.21 0.42 5.44
CA ALA A 33 -4.93 0.27 4.17
C ALA A 33 -4.13 -0.50 3.10
N VAL A 34 -2.83 -0.73 3.30
CA VAL A 34 -1.99 -1.44 2.34
C VAL A 34 -2.40 -2.93 2.29
N PRO A 35 -2.51 -3.54 1.09
CA PRO A 35 -2.74 -4.98 0.98
C PRO A 35 -1.66 -5.78 1.69
N ALA A 36 -2.06 -6.72 2.55
CA ALA A 36 -1.13 -7.48 3.38
C ALA A 36 -0.23 -8.38 2.54
N ALA A 37 -0.75 -8.94 1.43
CA ALA A 37 0.05 -9.71 0.48
C ALA A 37 1.20 -8.86 -0.11
N THR A 38 0.91 -7.61 -0.49
CA THR A 38 1.91 -6.65 -1.01
C THR A 38 2.92 -6.27 0.07
N PHE A 39 2.46 -6.03 1.30
CA PHE A 39 3.36 -5.74 2.41
C PHE A 39 4.34 -6.88 2.68
N PHE A 40 3.85 -8.12 2.82
CA PHE A 40 4.68 -9.25 3.20
C PHE A 40 5.54 -9.82 2.07
N SER A 41 5.20 -9.57 0.81
CA SER A 41 6.08 -9.91 -0.32
C SER A 41 7.34 -9.06 -0.35
N ILE A 42 7.27 -7.82 0.16
CA ILE A 42 8.37 -6.85 0.17
C ILE A 42 9.10 -6.85 1.53
N TYR A 43 8.35 -6.94 2.63
CA TYR A 43 8.86 -6.92 4.00
C TYR A 43 8.56 -8.24 4.70
N PRO A 44 9.32 -9.31 4.39
CA PRO A 44 9.06 -10.63 4.94
C PRO A 44 9.30 -10.67 6.44
N VAL A 45 8.22 -10.83 7.22
CA VAL A 45 8.29 -11.02 8.68
C VAL A 45 8.36 -12.50 9.05
N HIS A 46 7.74 -13.37 8.24
CA HIS A 46 7.74 -14.84 8.37
C HIS A 46 7.39 -15.52 7.03
N ARG A 47 7.54 -16.85 6.93
CA ARG A 47 7.25 -17.65 5.71
C ARG A 47 5.77 -17.95 5.42
N TYR A 48 4.85 -17.69 6.33
CA TYR A 48 3.45 -18.20 6.25
C TYR A 48 2.40 -17.09 6.38
N VAL A 49 2.72 -15.87 5.94
CA VAL A 49 2.01 -14.71 6.49
C VAL A 49 0.69 -14.46 5.78
N VAL A 50 0.66 -14.45 4.46
CA VAL A 50 -0.56 -14.25 3.66
C VAL A 50 -0.41 -14.96 2.31
N VAL A 51 -1.50 -15.54 1.82
CA VAL A 51 -1.58 -16.13 0.47
C VAL A 51 -1.53 -15.01 -0.58
N PRO A 52 -0.86 -15.18 -1.73
CA PRO A 52 -0.90 -14.21 -2.82
C PRO A 52 -2.34 -13.81 -3.18
N ASN A 53 -2.55 -12.53 -3.54
CA ASN A 53 -3.85 -11.96 -3.91
C ASN A 53 -4.94 -12.00 -2.82
N SER A 54 -4.56 -12.22 -1.55
CA SER A 54 -5.51 -12.09 -0.46
C SER A 54 -6.05 -10.65 -0.39
N PRO A 55 -7.37 -10.45 -0.24
CA PRO A 55 -7.97 -9.12 -0.11
C PRO A 55 -7.73 -8.50 1.27
N LEU A 56 -6.98 -9.17 2.15
CA LEU A 56 -6.69 -8.67 3.50
C LEU A 56 -5.82 -7.43 3.45
N THR A 57 -6.26 -6.38 4.13
CA THR A 57 -5.41 -5.22 4.41
C THR A 57 -4.53 -5.49 5.63
N MET A 58 -3.47 -4.70 5.82
CA MET A 58 -2.63 -4.79 7.02
C MET A 58 -3.40 -4.52 8.32
N GLN A 59 -4.42 -3.67 8.29
CA GLN A 59 -5.28 -3.42 9.45
C GLN A 59 -6.12 -4.65 9.81
N GLN A 60 -6.75 -5.28 8.81
CA GLN A 60 -7.53 -6.51 9.00
C GLN A 60 -6.63 -7.65 9.46
N TYR A 61 -5.47 -7.78 8.84
CA TYR A 61 -4.45 -8.75 9.24
C TYR A 61 -4.02 -8.53 10.69
N TRP A 62 -3.73 -7.29 11.09
CA TRP A 62 -3.29 -6.97 12.44
C TRP A 62 -4.34 -7.28 13.50
N LYS A 63 -5.63 -7.07 13.20
CA LYS A 63 -6.73 -7.39 14.11
C LYS A 63 -6.79 -8.89 14.42
N ASP A 64 -6.63 -9.73 13.39
CA ASP A 64 -6.82 -11.19 13.49
C ASP A 64 -5.53 -11.99 13.27
N TRP A 65 -4.36 -11.39 13.48
CA TRP A 65 -3.05 -11.95 13.10
C TRP A 65 -2.80 -13.38 13.61
N ARG A 66 -3.37 -13.73 14.77
CA ARG A 66 -3.28 -15.06 15.38
C ARG A 66 -3.86 -16.16 14.48
N ARG A 67 -4.86 -15.86 13.66
CA ARG A 67 -5.45 -16.83 12.71
C ARG A 67 -4.48 -17.21 11.59
N PHE A 68 -3.55 -16.31 11.27
CA PHE A 68 -2.62 -16.45 10.15
C PHE A 68 -1.23 -16.88 10.60
N VAL A 69 -0.89 -16.69 11.88
CA VAL A 69 0.45 -16.99 12.43
C VAL A 69 0.39 -18.19 13.38
N PRO A 70 1.12 -19.29 13.07
CA PRO A 70 1.22 -20.45 13.95
C PRO A 70 1.74 -20.08 15.34
N ASP A 71 1.27 -20.77 16.39
CA ASP A 71 1.66 -20.53 17.79
C ASP A 71 3.18 -20.54 18.03
N SER A 72 3.91 -21.39 17.32
CA SER A 72 5.38 -21.46 17.36
C SER A 72 6.07 -20.15 16.97
N VAL A 73 5.40 -19.32 16.16
CA VAL A 73 5.85 -18.04 15.61
C VAL A 73 5.28 -16.85 16.40
N ARG A 74 4.20 -17.04 17.17
CA ARG A 74 3.52 -16.01 17.99
C ARG A 74 4.38 -15.41 19.12
N ARG A 75 5.68 -15.73 19.16
CA ARG A 75 6.65 -15.14 20.10
C ARG A 75 6.59 -13.61 20.07
N LYS A 76 6.96 -13.00 21.19
CA LYS A 76 7.04 -11.53 21.44
C LYS A 76 7.72 -10.72 20.31
N CYS A 77 8.48 -11.37 19.43
CA CYS A 77 9.15 -10.72 18.30
C CYS A 77 8.26 -10.47 17.07
N PHE A 78 7.13 -11.15 16.87
CA PHE A 78 6.33 -10.97 15.64
C PHE A 78 5.78 -9.53 15.53
N GLN A 79 5.10 -9.07 16.57
CA GLN A 79 4.57 -7.71 16.63
C GLN A 79 5.67 -6.65 16.56
N TYR A 80 6.80 -6.91 17.22
CA TYR A 80 7.97 -6.02 17.15
C TYR A 80 8.53 -5.94 15.73
N ARG A 81 8.74 -7.07 15.06
CA ARG A 81 9.20 -7.13 13.67
C ARG A 81 8.23 -6.43 12.73
N LEU A 82 6.92 -6.57 12.94
CA LEU A 82 5.95 -5.89 12.11
C LEU A 82 6.06 -4.37 12.23
N ARG A 83 6.18 -3.85 13.46
CA ARG A 83 6.41 -2.42 13.70
C ARG A 83 7.73 -1.93 13.08
N LEU A 84 8.78 -2.75 13.15
CA LEU A 84 10.06 -2.43 12.52
C LEU A 84 9.92 -2.36 10.99
N MET A 85 9.24 -3.33 10.39
CA MET A 85 8.99 -3.35 8.95
C MET A 85 8.07 -2.22 8.49
N SER A 86 7.06 -1.84 9.28
CA SER A 86 6.22 -0.67 8.95
C SER A 86 7.02 0.63 9.02
N ALA A 87 7.92 0.76 9.99
CA ALA A 87 8.82 1.92 10.08
C ALA A 87 9.80 1.98 8.89
N LEU A 88 10.35 0.82 8.50
CA LEU A 88 11.21 0.70 7.32
C LEU A 88 10.45 1.07 6.04
N MET A 89 9.21 0.59 5.89
CA MET A 89 8.34 0.95 4.77
C MET A 89 8.14 2.45 4.67
N ARG A 90 7.79 3.11 5.78
CA ARG A 90 7.60 4.56 5.81
C ARG A 90 8.84 5.32 5.35
N ARG A 91 10.01 4.93 5.87
CA ARG A 91 11.29 5.51 5.46
C ARG A 91 11.58 5.34 3.98
N HIS A 92 11.32 4.15 3.41
CA HIS A 92 11.49 3.91 1.98
C HIS A 92 10.54 4.77 1.14
N LEU A 93 9.27 4.88 1.56
CA LEU A 93 8.30 5.73 0.87
C LEU A 93 8.73 7.21 0.87
N ASP A 94 9.25 7.73 1.98
CA ASP A 94 9.78 9.10 2.04
C ASP A 94 10.95 9.31 1.07
N GLN A 95 11.86 8.32 0.97
CA GLN A 95 12.98 8.36 0.03
C GLN A 95 12.51 8.29 -1.42
N ASP A 96 11.56 7.40 -1.72
CA ASP A 96 11.03 7.21 -3.07
C ASP A 96 10.25 8.44 -3.55
N MET A 97 9.49 9.10 -2.66
CA MET A 97 8.84 10.37 -2.96
C MET A 97 9.85 11.46 -3.34
N ALA A 98 10.97 11.57 -2.62
CA ALA A 98 12.03 12.52 -2.96
C ALA A 98 12.65 12.22 -4.34
N ARG A 99 12.81 10.94 -4.71
CA ARG A 99 13.31 10.53 -6.03
C ARG A 99 12.32 10.84 -7.15
N LEU A 100 11.02 10.61 -6.93
CA LEU A 100 9.97 10.96 -7.89
C LEU A 100 9.90 12.47 -8.12
N ARG A 101 9.99 13.28 -7.05
CA ARG A 101 10.12 14.75 -7.14
C ARG A 101 11.33 15.17 -7.99
N ALA A 102 12.50 14.59 -7.70
CA ALA A 102 13.73 14.91 -8.44
C ALA A 102 13.63 14.52 -9.94
N ALA A 103 12.93 13.43 -10.24
CA ALA A 103 12.66 12.97 -11.59
C ALA A 103 11.50 13.72 -12.28
N LYS A 104 10.84 14.67 -11.59
CA LYS A 104 9.65 15.40 -12.07
C LYS A 104 8.50 14.48 -12.49
N VAL A 105 8.34 13.37 -11.78
CA VAL A 105 7.16 12.50 -11.90
C VAL A 105 6.19 12.87 -10.78
N VAL A 106 5.15 13.61 -11.12
CA VAL A 106 4.16 14.19 -10.19
C VAL A 106 2.84 13.44 -10.25
N THR A 107 2.37 13.05 -11.43
CA THR A 107 1.06 12.40 -11.64
C THR A 107 1.16 10.92 -12.02
N LEU A 108 0.06 10.18 -11.92
CA LEU A 108 -0.03 8.81 -12.42
C LEU A 108 0.17 8.72 -13.94
N GLU A 109 -0.24 9.75 -14.70
CA GLU A 109 0.05 9.82 -16.14
C GLU A 109 1.56 9.90 -16.40
N GLU A 110 2.27 10.76 -15.68
CA GLU A 110 3.73 10.86 -15.79
C GLU A 110 4.42 9.58 -15.33
N TRP A 111 3.90 8.95 -14.27
CA TRP A 111 4.37 7.64 -13.84
C TRP A 111 4.19 6.56 -14.91
N GLN A 112 3.06 6.56 -15.63
CA GLN A 112 2.83 5.62 -16.74
C GLN A 112 3.86 5.80 -17.86
N ARG A 113 4.20 7.05 -18.21
CA ARG A 113 5.13 7.37 -19.31
C ARG A 113 6.61 7.17 -18.92
N GLU A 114 6.99 7.63 -17.73
CA GLU A 114 8.39 7.80 -17.32
C GLU A 114 8.80 6.91 -16.13
N GLY A 115 7.85 6.26 -15.46
CA GLY A 115 8.09 5.53 -14.21
C GLY A 115 9.03 4.33 -14.32
N GLY A 116 9.22 3.79 -15.52
CA GLY A 116 10.24 2.76 -15.78
C GLY A 116 11.68 3.26 -15.59
N ARG A 117 11.92 4.57 -15.69
CA ARG A 117 13.23 5.20 -15.61
C ARG A 117 13.57 5.70 -14.20
N VAL A 118 12.59 5.79 -13.30
CA VAL A 118 12.81 6.26 -11.93
C VAL A 118 13.21 5.09 -11.04
N GLU A 119 14.37 5.20 -10.38
CA GLU A 119 14.85 4.20 -9.43
C GLU A 119 14.15 4.36 -8.07
N ILE A 120 13.00 3.71 -7.91
CA ILE A 120 12.26 3.63 -6.64
C ILE A 120 12.21 2.21 -6.10
N GLY A 121 12.00 2.10 -4.80
CA GLY A 121 11.82 0.83 -4.10
C GLY A 121 10.58 0.04 -4.54
N PRO A 122 10.55 -1.27 -4.23
CA PRO A 122 9.49 -2.17 -4.65
C PRO A 122 8.11 -1.80 -4.07
N MET A 123 8.05 -1.18 -2.89
CA MET A 123 6.77 -0.80 -2.28
C MET A 123 6.13 0.38 -3.02
N ALA A 124 6.88 1.46 -3.23
CA ALA A 124 6.36 2.60 -4.00
C ALA A 124 5.95 2.16 -5.41
N ARG A 125 6.77 1.32 -6.07
CA ARG A 125 6.43 0.78 -7.39
C ARG A 125 5.14 -0.03 -7.37
N ALA A 126 4.95 -0.94 -6.43
CA ALA A 126 3.74 -1.76 -6.33
C ALA A 126 2.49 -0.89 -6.13
N LEU A 127 2.54 0.09 -5.22
CA LEU A 127 1.43 1.00 -4.93
C LEU A 127 1.05 1.86 -6.14
N LEU A 128 2.04 2.40 -6.85
CA LEU A 128 1.80 3.21 -8.04
C LEU A 128 1.28 2.38 -9.21
N THR A 129 1.74 1.13 -9.37
CA THR A 129 1.19 0.20 -10.36
C THR A 129 -0.26 -0.16 -10.06
N GLU A 130 -0.59 -0.46 -8.81
CA GLU A 130 -1.97 -0.74 -8.39
C GLU A 130 -2.88 0.47 -8.62
N ALA A 131 -2.44 1.66 -8.23
CA ALA A 131 -3.17 2.90 -8.45
C ALA A 131 -3.37 3.21 -9.94
N LEU A 132 -2.37 2.96 -10.79
CA LEU A 132 -2.48 3.11 -12.24
C LEU A 132 -3.50 2.14 -12.83
N LEU A 133 -3.50 0.87 -12.40
CA LEU A 133 -4.50 -0.10 -12.85
C LEU A 133 -5.91 0.36 -12.49
N HIS A 134 -6.12 0.88 -11.28
CA HIS A 134 -7.42 1.44 -10.88
C HIS A 134 -7.82 2.68 -11.68
N ALA A 135 -6.88 3.55 -12.05
CA ALA A 135 -7.15 4.75 -12.84
C ALA A 135 -7.49 4.45 -14.31
N VAL A 136 -6.97 3.35 -14.87
CA VAL A 136 -7.13 2.97 -16.29
C VAL A 136 -8.32 2.04 -16.50
N LEU A 137 -8.72 1.26 -15.49
CA LEU A 137 -9.90 0.41 -15.59
C LEU A 137 -11.17 1.27 -15.73
N PRO A 138 -11.99 1.05 -16.75
CA PRO A 138 -13.24 1.78 -16.89
C PRO A 138 -14.11 1.48 -15.67
N SER A 139 -14.56 2.53 -14.98
CA SER A 139 -15.64 2.44 -14.01
C SER A 139 -16.78 1.70 -14.70
N SER A 140 -17.06 0.45 -14.30
CA SER A 140 -18.15 -0.32 -14.90
C SER A 140 -19.42 0.54 -14.82
N PRO A 141 -20.12 0.80 -15.95
CA PRO A 141 -21.40 1.47 -15.88
C PRO A 141 -22.34 0.58 -15.07
N SER A 142 -22.91 1.16 -14.01
CA SER A 142 -24.00 0.55 -13.25
C SER A 142 -25.30 0.57 -14.05
#